data_AF-D2U1Y4-F1
#
_entry.id   AF-D2U1Y4-F1
#
_cell.length_a   1.000
_cell.length_b   1.000
_cell.length_c   1.000
_cell.angle_alpha   90.00
_cell.angle_beta   90.00
_cell.angle_gamma   90.00
#
_symmetry.space_group_name_H-M   'P 1'
#
loop_
_entity.id
_entity.type
_entity.pdbx_description
1 polymer ?
#
loop_
_entity_poly.entity_id
_entity_poly.type
_entity_poly.pdbx_seq_one_letter_code
_entity_poly.pdbx_strand_id
1 'polypeptide(L)'
;MNIVIKRGLLILSVTSAIAATFSSSVFAEPAGKQQYYCKGNYGNKDDQGVWDWIFTASSEQEAREQAKEQYKVDGPNSFVSIRECTLEK
;
A
#
# COMPACT_ATOMS: atom_id res chain seq x y z
N MET A 1 -30.74 -59.44 -24.87
CA MET A 1 -30.29 -59.50 -23.46
C MET A 1 -29.26 -58.42 -23.24
N ASN A 2 -29.46 -57.60 -22.20
CA ASN A 2 -28.54 -56.63 -21.59
C ASN A 2 -28.03 -55.47 -22.45
N ILE A 3 -28.83 -54.40 -22.52
CA ILE A 3 -28.27 -53.05 -22.74
C ILE A 3 -27.97 -52.47 -21.35
N VAL A 4 -26.68 -52.37 -21.07
CA VAL A 4 -26.10 -51.82 -19.85
C VAL A 4 -26.39 -50.32 -19.79
N ILE A 5 -27.26 -49.91 -18.86
CA ILE A 5 -27.53 -48.49 -18.57
C ILE A 5 -26.32 -47.96 -17.80
N LYS A 6 -25.39 -47.32 -18.52
CA LYS A 6 -24.24 -46.63 -17.94
C LYS A 6 -24.75 -45.38 -17.22
N ARG A 7 -24.62 -45.40 -15.89
CA ARG A 7 -24.98 -44.31 -14.96
C ARG A 7 -24.29 -43.01 -15.37
N GLY A 8 -25.02 -42.14 -16.06
CA GLY A 8 -24.62 -40.77 -16.34
C GLY A 8 -24.84 -39.92 -15.09
N LEU A 9 -23.74 -39.56 -14.44
CA LEU A 9 -23.62 -38.71 -13.27
C LEU A 9 -24.26 -37.33 -13.54
N LEU A 10 -25.36 -37.01 -12.85
CA LEU A 10 -25.95 -35.66 -12.82
C LEU A 10 -25.02 -34.74 -12.03
N ILE A 11 -24.21 -33.94 -12.74
CA ILE A 11 -23.41 -32.89 -12.11
C ILE A 11 -24.32 -31.67 -11.91
N LEU A 12 -24.88 -31.55 -10.71
CA LEU A 12 -25.48 -30.32 -10.20
C LEU A 12 -24.35 -29.30 -9.96
N SER A 13 -23.93 -28.57 -10.99
CA SER A 13 -23.03 -27.44 -10.83
C SER A 13 -23.84 -26.24 -10.34
N VAL A 14 -23.82 -26.00 -9.02
CA VAL A 14 -24.28 -24.76 -8.39
C VAL A 14 -23.42 -23.63 -8.96
N THR A 15 -23.98 -22.84 -9.87
CA THR A 15 -23.32 -21.60 -10.32
C THR A 15 -23.40 -20.57 -9.21
N SER A 16 -22.42 -20.58 -8.31
CA SER A 16 -22.17 -19.45 -7.42
C SER A 16 -21.78 -18.26 -8.29
N ALA A 17 -22.75 -17.38 -8.56
CA ALA A 17 -22.48 -16.07 -9.13
C ALA A 17 -21.65 -15.28 -8.13
N ILE A 18 -20.33 -15.33 -8.29
CA ILE A 18 -19.41 -14.38 -7.66
C ILE A 18 -19.68 -13.02 -8.33
N ALA A 19 -20.53 -12.22 -7.70
CA ALA A 19 -20.63 -10.80 -7.99
C ALA A 19 -19.27 -10.18 -7.61
N ALA A 20 -18.41 -10.00 -8.61
CA ALA A 20 -17.21 -9.20 -8.46
C ALA A 20 -17.65 -7.74 -8.34
N THR A 21 -17.88 -7.30 -7.11
CA THR A 21 -18.01 -5.87 -6.81
C THR A 21 -16.62 -5.28 -7.06
N PHE A 22 -16.42 -4.68 -8.23
CA PHE A 22 -15.28 -3.81 -8.45
C PHE A 22 -15.46 -2.61 -7.51
N SER A 23 -14.88 -2.71 -6.31
CA SER A 23 -14.64 -1.55 -5.46
C SER A 23 -13.61 -0.70 -6.19
N SER A 24 -14.05 0.11 -7.15
CA SER A 24 -13.28 1.23 -7.63
C SER A 24 -13.16 2.19 -6.45
N SER A 25 -12.11 2.02 -5.66
CA SER A 25 -11.62 3.05 -4.77
C SER A 25 -11.22 4.22 -5.66
N VAL A 26 -12.19 5.08 -5.95
CA VAL A 26 -11.94 6.44 -6.39
C VAL A 26 -11.19 7.06 -5.22
N PHE A 27 -9.86 7.01 -5.27
CA PHE A 27 -9.03 7.93 -4.51
C PHE A 27 -9.36 9.30 -5.11
N ALA A 28 -10.41 9.93 -4.59
CA ALA A 28 -10.62 11.34 -4.78
C ALA A 28 -9.32 11.97 -4.30
N GLU A 29 -8.51 12.49 -5.23
CA GLU A 29 -7.39 13.32 -4.88
C GLU A 29 -7.95 14.39 -3.94
N PRO A 30 -7.57 14.38 -2.65
CA PRO A 30 -8.11 15.35 -1.72
C PRO A 30 -7.71 16.72 -2.23
N ALA A 31 -8.69 17.48 -2.70
CA ALA A 31 -8.52 18.85 -3.15
C ALA A 31 -7.72 19.61 -2.07
N GLY A 32 -6.53 20.09 -2.44
CA GLY A 32 -5.60 20.76 -1.53
C GLY A 32 -4.39 19.95 -1.08
N LYS A 33 -4.21 18.70 -1.52
CA LYS A 33 -2.92 18.01 -1.36
C LYS A 33 -1.95 18.34 -2.48
N GLN A 34 -0.69 18.47 -2.11
CA GLN A 34 0.44 18.75 -2.97
C GLN A 34 1.48 17.65 -2.82
N GLN A 35 2.41 17.55 -3.78
CA GLN A 35 3.51 16.62 -3.72
C GLN A 35 4.69 17.24 -2.97
N TYR A 36 5.25 16.50 -2.03
CA TYR A 36 6.41 16.92 -1.25
C TYR A 36 7.52 15.91 -1.45
N TYR A 37 8.65 16.37 -1.99
CA TYR A 37 9.86 15.57 -2.07
C TYR A 37 10.59 15.63 -0.74
N CYS A 38 10.77 14.47 -0.09
CA CYS A 38 11.40 14.35 1.20
C CYS A 38 12.51 13.31 1.16
N LYS A 39 13.62 13.59 1.85
CA LYS A 39 14.77 12.70 1.93
C LYS A 39 15.38 12.71 3.32
N GLY A 40 16.05 11.62 3.65
CA GLY A 40 16.58 11.42 4.98
C GLY A 40 17.42 10.16 5.11
N ASN A 41 17.57 9.76 6.36
CA ASN A 41 18.20 8.50 6.73
C ASN A 41 17.39 7.83 7.84
N TYR A 42 17.37 6.51 7.84
CA TYR A 42 16.78 5.69 8.90
C TYR A 42 17.78 4.65 9.36
N GLY A 43 17.53 4.06 10.50
CA GLY A 43 18.27 2.88 10.91
C GLY A 43 18.31 2.67 12.40
N ASN A 44 19.12 1.72 12.79
CA ASN A 44 19.49 1.41 14.15
C ASN A 44 21.00 1.05 14.18
N LYS A 45 21.43 0.34 15.23
CA LYS A 45 22.83 -0.07 15.39
C LYS A 45 23.28 -1.14 14.38
N ASP A 46 22.35 -1.87 13.77
CA ASP A 46 22.64 -3.04 12.92
C ASP A 46 22.38 -2.74 11.42
N ASP A 47 21.46 -1.84 11.10
CA ASP A 47 21.11 -1.48 9.73
C ASP A 47 20.83 0.02 9.61
N GLN A 48 21.39 0.66 8.58
CA GLN A 48 21.21 2.09 8.29
C GLN A 48 21.07 2.32 6.80
N GLY A 49 20.11 3.15 6.42
CA GLY A 49 19.79 3.46 5.03
C GLY A 49 19.59 4.95 4.80
N VAL A 50 19.88 5.39 3.58
CA VAL A 50 19.40 6.67 3.05
C VAL A 50 18.12 6.43 2.27
N TRP A 51 17.24 7.43 2.24
CA TRP A 51 15.97 7.34 1.52
C TRP A 51 15.56 8.69 0.96
N ASP A 52 14.80 8.65 -0.10
CA ASP A 52 14.15 9.77 -0.77
C ASP A 52 12.83 9.31 -1.40
N TRP A 53 11.77 10.10 -1.24
CA TRP A 53 10.44 9.76 -1.73
C TRP A 53 9.54 11.00 -1.86
N ILE A 54 8.52 10.88 -2.71
CA ILE A 54 7.49 11.90 -2.91
C ILE A 54 6.22 11.51 -2.14
N PHE A 55 5.77 12.39 -1.25
CA PHE A 55 4.56 12.22 -0.45
C PHE A 55 3.46 13.18 -0.90
N THR A 56 2.24 12.68 -1.09
CA THR A 56 1.07 13.51 -1.35
C THR A 56 0.41 13.91 -0.02
N ALA A 57 0.58 15.17 0.37
CA ALA A 57 0.18 15.70 1.67
C ALA A 57 -0.41 17.11 1.56
N SER A 58 -1.20 17.54 2.54
CA SER A 58 -1.77 18.90 2.60
C SER A 58 -0.77 19.95 3.09
N SER A 59 0.37 19.51 3.66
CA SER A 59 1.43 20.37 4.17
C SER A 59 2.77 19.63 4.25
N GLU A 60 3.87 20.39 4.35
CA GLU A 60 5.20 19.81 4.62
C GLU A 60 5.22 19.00 5.92
N GLN A 61 4.49 19.46 6.94
CA GLN A 61 4.43 18.77 8.23
C GLN A 61 3.73 17.41 8.11
N GLU A 62 2.61 17.33 7.39
CA GLU A 62 1.94 16.04 7.11
C GLU A 62 2.86 15.12 6.29
N ALA A 63 3.56 15.64 5.28
CA ALA A 63 4.53 14.85 4.51
C ALA A 63 5.65 14.29 5.40
N ARG A 64 6.17 15.09 6.35
CA ARG A 64 7.16 14.64 7.33
C ARG A 64 6.63 13.55 8.25
N GLU A 65 5.36 13.64 8.66
CA GLU A 65 4.72 12.62 9.49
C GLU A 65 4.53 11.32 8.72
N GLN A 66 4.03 11.39 7.48
CA GLN A 66 3.95 10.23 6.59
C GLN A 66 5.32 9.59 6.36
N ALA A 67 6.37 10.39 6.16
CA ALA A 67 7.74 9.88 5.99
C ALA A 67 8.28 9.18 7.25
N LYS A 68 8.00 9.72 8.45
CA LYS A 68 8.39 9.07 9.72
C LYS A 68 7.72 7.72 9.88
N GLU A 69 6.45 7.61 9.51
CA GLU A 69 5.71 6.35 9.59
C GLU A 69 6.22 5.34 8.55
N GLN A 70 6.42 5.78 7.31
CA GLN A 70 6.88 4.94 6.20
C GLN A 70 8.27 4.32 6.44
N TYR A 71 9.20 5.11 7.00
CA TYR A 71 10.59 4.69 7.24
C TYR A 71 10.86 4.30 8.68
N LYS A 72 9.81 4.08 9.48
CA LYS A 72 9.94 3.66 10.87
C LYS A 72 10.70 2.34 10.94
N VAL A 73 11.76 2.33 11.76
CA VAL A 73 12.53 1.13 12.06
C VAL A 73 12.22 0.72 13.49
N ASP A 74 11.88 -0.55 13.70
CA ASP A 74 11.67 -1.09 15.03
C ASP A 74 13.01 -1.45 15.71
N GLY A 75 13.04 -1.36 17.04
CA GLY A 75 14.19 -1.78 17.85
C GLY A 75 14.84 -0.67 18.69
N PRO A 76 15.77 -1.05 19.57
CA PRO A 76 16.46 -0.10 20.43
C PRO A 76 17.38 0.81 19.62
N ASN A 77 17.38 2.10 19.96
CA ASN A 77 18.16 3.15 19.29
C ASN A 77 17.81 3.33 17.80
N SER A 78 16.62 2.87 17.38
CA SER A 78 16.11 3.15 16.04
C SER A 78 15.79 4.63 15.86
N PHE A 79 16.10 5.17 14.68
CA PHE A 79 15.83 6.56 14.35
C PHE A 79 15.33 6.68 12.92
N VAL A 80 14.57 7.76 12.68
CA VAL A 80 14.26 8.30 11.36
C VAL A 80 14.60 9.78 11.38
N SER A 81 15.51 10.19 10.52
CA SER A 81 15.94 11.58 10.39
C SER A 81 15.55 12.10 9.01
N ILE A 82 14.72 13.14 9.00
CA ILE A 82 14.34 13.84 7.77
C ILE A 82 15.30 15.01 7.60
N ARG A 83 16.10 14.99 6.53
CA ARG A 83 17.07 16.05 6.23
C ARG A 83 16.46 17.18 5.44
N GLU A 84 15.57 16.85 4.52
CA GLU A 84 14.90 17.81 3.65
C GLU A 84 13.50 17.29 3.33
N CYS A 85 12.53 18.19 3.26
CA CYS A 85 11.18 17.91 2.84
C CYS A 85 10.63 19.22 2.29
N THR A 86 10.38 19.27 0.99
CA THR A 86 10.00 20.51 0.30
C THR A 86 8.91 20.23 -0.72
N LEU A 87 8.11 21.25 -1.00
CA LEU A 87 7.10 21.20 -2.05
C LEU A 87 7.78 20.90 -3.40
N GLU A 88 7.38 19.81 -4.04
CA GLU A 88 7.78 19.49 -5.41
C GLU A 88 7.14 20.52 -6.35
N LYS A 89 7.97 21.17 -7.16
CA LYS A 89 7.57 22.28 -8.03
C LYS A 89 7.56 21.87 -9.49
#